data_AF-A0A4R0P553-F1
#
_entry.id   AF-A0A4R0P553-F1
#
_cell.length_a   1.000
_cell.length_b   1.000
_cell.length_c   1.000
_cell.angle_alpha   90.00
_cell.angle_beta   90.00
_cell.angle_gamma   90.00
#
_symmetry.space_group_name_H-M   'P 1'
#
loop_
_entity.id
_entity.type
_entity.pdbx_description
1 polymer ?
#
loop_
_entity_poly.entity_id
_entity_poly.type
_entity_poly.pdbx_seq_one_letter_code
_entity_poly.pdbx_strand_id
1 'polypeptide(L)' 'MSSRTNFLFDLARIMIRQARLLKAEGLISEAKAVAKRAVEINHMGHAAQLQPVRIRTDRAHRR' A
#
# COMPACT_ATOMS: atom_id res chain seq x y z
N MET A 1 5.59 -6.29 12.43
CA MET A 1 4.63 -5.61 11.51
C MET A 1 4.96 -5.77 10.02
N SER A 2 6.02 -6.51 9.66
CA SER A 2 6.47 -6.74 8.27
C SER A 2 5.50 -7.56 7.41
N SER A 3 4.85 -8.58 7.97
CA SER A 3 3.97 -9.49 7.21
C SER A 3 2.74 -8.79 6.60
N ARG A 4 2.11 -7.86 7.34
CA ARG A 4 0.93 -7.13 6.85
C ARG A 4 1.29 -6.15 5.72
N THR A 5 2.42 -5.44 5.84
CA THR A 5 2.85 -4.50 4.80
C THR A 5 3.26 -5.23 3.52
N ASN A 6 3.98 -6.36 3.66
CA ASN A 6 4.32 -7.22 2.52
C ASN A 6 3.07 -7.76 1.82
N PHE A 7 2.07 -8.19 2.60
CA PHE A 7 0.78 -8.63 2.07
C PHE A 7 0.06 -7.54 1.26
N LEU A 8 0.06 -6.28 1.72
CA LEU A 8 -0.57 -5.18 0.99
C LEU A 8 0.10 -4.93 -0.37
N PHE A 9 1.43 -4.99 -0.44
CA PHE A 9 2.15 -4.84 -1.70
C PHE A 9 1.90 -6.00 -2.67
N ASP A 10 1.91 -7.24 -2.16
CA ASP A 10 1.61 -8.40 -2.99
C ASP A 10 0.18 -8.39 -3.53
N LEU A 11 -0.79 -7.99 -2.69
CA LEU A 11 -2.19 -7.82 -3.10
C LEU A 11 -2.31 -6.76 -4.22
N ALA A 12 -1.71 -5.58 -4.03
CA ALA A 12 -1.71 -4.53 -5.06
C ALA A 12 -1.14 -5.04 -6.39
N ARG A 13 -0.05 -5.81 -6.36
CA ARG A 13 0.58 -6.37 -7.56
C ARG A 13 -0.29 -7.41 -8.26
N ILE A 14 -1.03 -8.24 -7.52
CA ILE A 14 -2.00 -9.19 -8.09
C ILE A 14 -3.15 -8.43 -8.76
N MET A 15 -3.68 -7.40 -8.10
CA MET A 15 -4.78 -6.59 -8.65
C MET A 15 -4.38 -5.85 -9.93
N ILE A 16 -3.14 -5.35 -10.04
CA ILE A 16 -2.64 -4.76 -11.30
C ILE A 16 -2.58 -5.79 -12.42
N ARG A 17 -2.18 -7.04 -12.12
CA ARG A 17 -2.19 -8.13 -13.11
C ARG A 17 -3.62 -8.45 -13.56
N GLN A 18 -4.56 -8.53 -12.63
CA GLN A 18 -5.98 -8.73 -12.94
C GLN A 18 -6.54 -7.58 -13.81
N ALA A 19 -6.23 -6.33 -13.49
CA ALA A 19 -6.64 -5.18 -14.29
C ALA A 19 -6.11 -5.25 -15.74
N ARG A 20 -4.90 -5.78 -15.94
CA ARG A 20 -4.33 -6.00 -17.29
C ARG A 20 -5.08 -7.09 -18.05
N LEU A 21 -5.47 -8.17 -17.38
CA LEU A 21 -6.28 -9.23 -17.99
C LEU A 21 -7.66 -8.71 -18.40
N LEU A 22 -8.36 -8.02 -17.49
CA LEU A 22 -9.65 -7.37 -17.79
C LEU A 22 -9.55 -6.40 -18.96
N LYS A 23 -8.45 -5.62 -19.03
CA LYS A 23 -8.20 -4.72 -20.16
C LYS A 23 -8.04 -5.50 -21.47
N ALA A 24 -7.35 -6.64 -21.46
CA ALA A 24 -7.15 -7.48 -22.64
C ALA A 24 -8.46 -8.14 -23.11
N GLU A 25 -9.38 -8.42 -22.19
CA GLU A 25 -10.73 -8.92 -22.48
C GLU A 25 -11.71 -7.82 -22.96
N GLY A 26 -11.26 -6.56 -23.04
CA GLY A 26 -12.10 -5.42 -23.45
C GLY A 26 -12.94 -4.82 -22.31
N LEU A 27 -12.79 -5.31 -21.08
CA LEU A 27 -13.50 -4.85 -19.88
C LEU A 27 -12.81 -3.61 -19.28
N ILE A 28 -12.77 -2.52 -20.05
CA ILE A 28 -11.98 -1.31 -19.73
C ILE A 28 -12.42 -0.65 -18.42
N SER A 29 -13.73 -0.55 -18.17
CA SER A 29 -14.29 0.08 -16.96
C SER A 29 -13.88 -0.67 -15.69
N GLU A 30 -13.95 -1.99 -15.73
CA GLU A 30 -13.59 -2.88 -14.62
C GLU A 30 -12.08 -2.88 -14.40
N ALA A 31 -11.29 -2.95 -15.47
CA ALA A 31 -9.84 -2.80 -15.41
C ALA A 31 -9.44 -1.50 -14.71
N LYS A 32 -10.10 -0.38 -15.05
CA LYS A 32 -9.85 0.92 -14.42
C LYS A 32 -10.21 0.93 -12.94
N ALA A 33 -11.34 0.33 -12.56
CA ALA A 33 -11.77 0.22 -11.17
C ALA A 33 -10.78 -0.62 -10.33
N VAL A 34 -10.37 -1.77 -10.84
CA VAL A 34 -9.40 -2.66 -10.18
C VAL A 34 -8.03 -1.98 -10.06
N ALA A 35 -7.55 -1.33 -11.12
CA ALA A 35 -6.28 -0.61 -11.09
C ALA A 35 -6.29 0.55 -10.07
N LYS A 36 -7.38 1.32 -10.01
CA LYS A 36 -7.54 2.40 -9.01
C LYS A 36 -7.43 1.84 -7.60
N ARG A 37 -8.12 0.73 -7.31
CA ARG A 37 -8.10 0.11 -5.98
C ARG A 37 -6.72 -0.45 -5.61
N ALA A 38 -5.98 -1.00 -6.58
CA ALA A 38 -4.61 -1.46 -6.36
C ALA A 38 -3.67 -0.32 -5.92
N VAL A 39 -3.80 0.87 -6.53
CA VAL A 39 -3.03 2.06 -6.15
C VAL A 39 -3.34 2.50 -4.72
N GLU A 40 -4.62 2.51 -4.34
CA GLU A 40 -5.04 2.83 -2.96
C GLU A 40 -4.41 1.87 -1.95
N ILE A 41 -4.42 0.56 -2.22
CA ILE A 41 -3.81 -0.46 -1.35
C ILE A 41 -2.28 -0.28 -1.27
N ASN A 42 -1.62 0.05 -2.38
CA ASN A 42 -0.18 0.33 -2.39
C ASN A 42 0.16 1.53 -1.48
N HIS A 43 -0.64 2.60 -1.54
CA HIS A 43 -0.48 3.75 -0.65
C HIS A 43 -0.68 3.37 0.83
N MET A 44 -1.67 2.52 1.13
CA MET A 44 -1.86 1.99 2.50
C MET A 44 -0.65 1.19 2.97
N GLY A 45 -0.02 0.41 2.08
CA GLY A 45 1.23 -0.30 2.37
C GLY A 45 2.36 0.64 2.77
N HIS A 46 2.58 1.71 2.00
CA HIS A 46 3.58 2.73 2.33
C HIS A 46 3.25 3.47 3.64
N ALA A 47 1.99 3.86 3.86
CA ALA A 47 1.57 4.50 5.09
C ALA A 47 1.77 3.59 6.32
N ALA A 48 1.54 2.29 6.19
CA ALA A 48 1.79 1.32 7.26
C ALA A 48 3.28 1.08 7.57
N GLN A 49 4.16 1.35 6.60
CA GLN A 49 5.61 1.33 6.76
C GLN A 49 6.12 2.56 7.54
N LEU A 50 5.51 3.73 7.30
CA LEU A 50 5.84 5.00 7.97
C LEU A 50 5.20 5.06 9.37
N GLN A 51 5.72 4.27 10.31
CA GLN A 51 5.39 4.48 11.72
C GLN A 51 6.27 5.60 12.29
N PRO A 52 5.68 6.61 12.97
CA PRO A 52 6.45 7.68 13.58
C PRO A 52 7.41 7.09 14.63
N VAL A 53 8.71 7.22 14.38
CA VAL A 53 9.74 6.90 15.35
C VAL A 53 9.59 7.88 16.51
N ARG A 54 9.24 7.38 17.69
CA ARG A 54 9.19 8.20 18.91
C ARG A 54 10.62 8.61 19.26
N ILE A 55 11.01 9.81 18.88
CA ILE A 55 12.24 10.43 19.37
C ILE A 55 12.00 10.73 20.85
N ARG A 56 12.59 9.92 21.74
CA ARG A 56 12.66 10.28 23.16
C ARG A 56 13.59 11.48 23.26
N THR A 57 13.03 12.67 23.35
CA THR A 57 13.79 13.84 23.77
C THR A 57 14.09 13.65 25.25
N ASP A 58 15.27 13.08 25.55
CA ASP A 58 15.77 13.08 26.91
C ASP A 58 16.21 14.51 27.25
N ARG A 59 15.24 15.34 27.66
CA ARG A 59 15.53 16.62 28.31
C ARG A 59 15.81 16.30 29.77
N ALA A 60 17.00 15.78 30.03
CA ALA A 60 17.56 15.73 31.37
C ALA A 60 17.80 17.17 31.84
N HIS A 61 16.75 17.80 32.37
CA HIS A 61 16.90 18.92 33.29
C HIS A 61 17.15 18.33 34.68
N ARG A 62 18.42 18.28 35.09
CA ARG A 62 18.75 18.39 36.52
C ARG A 62 19.88 19.39 36.69
N ARG A 63 19.51 20.46 37.39
CA ARG A 63 20.36 21.39 38.11
C ARG A 63 21.11 20.66 39.23
#